data_AF-A0A5E6NC10-F1
#
_entry.id   AF-A0A5E6NC10-F1
#
_cell.length_a   1.000
_cell.length_b   1.000
_cell.length_c   1.000
_cell.angle_alpha   90.00
_cell.angle_beta   90.00
_cell.angle_gamma   90.00
#
_symmetry.space_group_name_H-M   'P 1'
#
loop_
_entity.id
_entity.type
_entity.pdbx_description
1 polymer ?
#
loop_
_entity_poly.entity_id
_entity_poly.type
_entity_poly.pdbx_seq_one_letter_code
_entity_poly.pdbx_strand_id
1 'polypeptide(L)'
;HSNQLQSWLASKGDGRFRLKIAINKLVEEYDYILIDTQGAKGNLQDAAVLAADILISPMPPEMAVIKELERGTLSMLSDLQSYKNMGINVPSLFGVIYKVDRTKDAKQFIEYLNNPTKDKFYTMLNMQIPQAVTFKEATSQQIPVTKFMNGTKKKQSKAQNSAIAISELILEIGML
;
A
#
# COMPACT_ATOMS: atom_id res chain seq x y z
N HIS A 1 6.07 -15.77 -19.64
CA HIS A 1 5.99 -16.51 -18.35
C HIS A 1 5.04 -15.89 -17.32
N SER A 2 4.75 -14.58 -17.32
CA SER A 2 3.91 -13.93 -16.29
C SER A 2 2.43 -14.36 -16.23
N ASN A 3 1.83 -14.87 -17.33
CA ASN A 3 0.41 -15.23 -17.35
C ASN A 3 0.07 -16.66 -16.91
N GLN A 4 1.04 -17.57 -16.80
CA GLN A 4 0.76 -18.98 -16.45
C GLN A 4 0.16 -19.12 -15.05
N LEU A 5 0.66 -18.35 -14.08
CA LEU A 5 0.14 -18.38 -12.71
C LEU A 5 -1.28 -17.82 -12.63
N GLN A 6 -1.57 -16.70 -13.31
CA GLN A 6 -2.90 -16.13 -13.33
C GLN A 6 -3.93 -17.08 -13.97
N SER A 7 -3.56 -17.70 -15.10
CA SER A 7 -4.40 -18.72 -15.74
C SER A 7 -4.58 -19.97 -14.87
N TRP A 8 -3.53 -20.38 -14.16
CA TRP A 8 -3.62 -21.51 -13.23
C TRP A 8 -4.55 -21.19 -12.05
N LEU A 9 -4.43 -20.01 -11.43
CA LEU A 9 -5.35 -19.58 -10.38
C LEU A 9 -6.80 -19.52 -10.89
N ALA A 10 -7.02 -19.01 -12.10
CA ALA A 10 -8.34 -18.97 -12.73
C ALA A 10 -8.96 -20.36 -12.93
N SER A 11 -8.11 -21.36 -13.21
CA SER A 11 -8.55 -22.74 -13.50
C SER A 11 -8.96 -23.52 -12.25
N LYS A 12 -8.72 -22.98 -11.04
CA LYS A 12 -8.99 -23.65 -9.77
C LYS A 12 -10.18 -23.00 -9.07
N GLY A 13 -11.13 -23.81 -8.61
CA GLY A 13 -12.30 -23.33 -7.87
C GLY A 13 -11.95 -22.56 -6.59
N ASP A 14 -10.82 -22.90 -5.96
CA ASP A 14 -10.27 -22.24 -4.77
C ASP A 14 -9.16 -21.23 -5.09
N GLY A 15 -8.91 -20.91 -6.37
CA GLY A 15 -7.73 -20.16 -6.82
C GLY A 15 -7.52 -18.85 -6.06
N ARG A 16 -8.59 -18.09 -5.84
CA ARG A 16 -8.59 -16.83 -5.09
C ARG A 16 -8.18 -16.97 -3.61
N PHE A 17 -8.23 -18.17 -3.04
CA PHE A 17 -7.89 -18.42 -1.63
C PHE A 17 -6.53 -19.09 -1.45
N ARG A 18 -5.90 -19.55 -2.53
CA ARG A 18 -4.66 -20.34 -2.44
C ARG A 18 -3.51 -19.59 -1.77
N LEU A 19 -3.41 -18.27 -1.96
CA LEU A 19 -2.41 -17.48 -1.27
C LEU A 19 -2.68 -17.42 0.25
N LYS A 20 -3.94 -17.23 0.65
CA LYS A 20 -4.34 -17.28 2.07
C LYS A 20 -4.03 -18.64 2.70
N ILE A 21 -4.31 -19.73 1.99
CA ILE A 21 -4.00 -21.09 2.44
C ILE A 21 -2.48 -21.29 2.61
N ALA A 22 -1.67 -20.73 1.70
CA ALA A 22 -0.22 -20.81 1.80
C ALA A 22 0.31 -19.98 2.98
N ILE A 23 -0.18 -18.75 3.15
CA ILE A 23 0.19 -17.82 4.23
C ILE A 23 -0.19 -18.40 5.59
N ASN A 24 -1.37 -19.02 5.74
CA ASN A 24 -1.81 -19.65 6.99
C ASN A 24 -0.87 -20.75 7.51
N LYS A 25 0.04 -21.27 6.68
CA LYS A 25 1.06 -22.23 7.13
C LYS A 25 2.29 -21.56 7.75
N LEU A 26 2.42 -20.25 7.56
CA LEU A 26 3.57 -19.44 7.96
C LEU A 26 3.24 -18.47 9.10
N VAL A 27 1.96 -18.32 9.47
CA VAL A 27 1.53 -17.32 10.47
C VAL A 27 2.09 -17.57 11.88
N GLU A 28 2.48 -18.81 12.20
CA GLU A 28 3.15 -19.11 13.48
C GLU A 28 4.66 -18.79 13.43
N GLU A 29 5.23 -18.59 12.24
CA GLU A 29 6.66 -18.35 12.03
C GLU A 29 7.01 -16.86 11.86
N TYR A 30 6.03 -16.00 11.55
CA TYR A 30 6.24 -14.59 11.24
C TYR A 30 5.19 -13.71 11.91
N ASP A 31 5.64 -12.65 12.58
CA ASP A 31 4.75 -11.62 13.14
C ASP A 31 4.07 -10.78 12.04
N TYR A 32 4.75 -10.57 10.91
CA TYR A 32 4.27 -9.77 9.80
C TYR A 32 4.65 -10.38 8.45
N ILE A 33 3.71 -10.36 7.50
CA ILE A 33 3.90 -10.81 6.12
C ILE A 33 3.56 -9.66 5.18
N LEU A 34 4.55 -9.19 4.41
CA LEU A 34 4.34 -8.15 3.39
C LEU A 34 4.09 -8.81 2.03
N ILE A 35 2.93 -8.52 1.44
CA ILE A 35 2.57 -8.97 0.09
C ILE A 35 2.77 -7.80 -0.88
N ASP A 36 3.87 -7.81 -1.62
CA ASP A 36 4.11 -6.82 -2.68
C ASP A 36 3.42 -7.26 -3.98
N THR A 37 2.34 -6.56 -4.33
CA THR A 37 1.60 -6.84 -5.56
C THR A 37 2.20 -6.06 -6.73
N GLN A 38 2.64 -6.75 -7.78
CA GLN A 38 2.80 -6.11 -9.08
C GLN A 38 1.41 -5.64 -9.52
N GLY A 39 1.21 -4.34 -9.76
CA GLY A 39 -0.08 -3.68 -10.03
C GLY A 39 -0.82 -4.17 -11.27
N ALA A 40 -1.22 -5.44 -11.28
CA ALA A 40 -1.90 -6.13 -12.34
C ALA A 40 -3.30 -6.51 -11.87
N LYS A 41 -4.31 -6.16 -12.65
CA LYS A 41 -5.69 -6.61 -12.41
C LYS A 41 -5.80 -8.10 -12.70
N GLY A 42 -6.47 -8.85 -11.82
CA GLY A 42 -6.78 -10.26 -12.04
C GLY A 42 -6.72 -11.11 -10.77
N ASN A 43 -6.81 -12.43 -10.96
CA ASN A 43 -6.95 -13.40 -9.86
C ASN A 43 -5.81 -13.37 -8.84
N LEU A 44 -4.61 -12.95 -9.25
CA LEU A 44 -3.49 -12.82 -8.33
C LEU A 44 -3.68 -11.64 -7.36
N GLN A 45 -4.26 -10.53 -7.84
CA GLN A 45 -4.60 -9.39 -7.02
C GLN A 45 -5.75 -9.73 -6.07
N ASP A 46 -6.79 -10.44 -6.56
CA ASP A 46 -7.89 -10.94 -5.72
C ASP A 46 -7.34 -11.83 -4.59
N ALA A 47 -6.42 -12.74 -4.93
CA ALA A 47 -5.80 -13.62 -3.95
C ALA A 47 -4.94 -12.87 -2.93
N ALA A 48 -4.22 -11.83 -3.35
CA ALA A 48 -3.48 -10.94 -2.44
C ALA A 48 -4.41 -10.22 -1.47
N VAL A 49 -5.52 -9.66 -1.98
CA VAL A 49 -6.50 -8.96 -1.14
C VAL A 49 -7.14 -9.90 -0.12
N LEU A 50 -7.59 -11.08 -0.55
CA LEU A 50 -8.28 -12.03 0.33
C LEU A 50 -7.35 -12.68 1.37
N ALA A 51 -6.04 -12.68 1.10
CA ALA A 51 -5.02 -13.19 2.00
C ALA A 51 -4.54 -12.15 3.03
N ALA A 52 -4.78 -10.86 2.80
CA ALA A 52 -4.29 -9.79 3.65
C ALA A 52 -5.28 -9.42 4.78
N ASP A 53 -4.73 -8.96 5.91
CA ASP A 53 -5.49 -8.39 7.02
C ASP A 53 -5.71 -6.88 6.87
N ILE A 54 -4.74 -6.20 6.26
CA ILE A 54 -4.79 -4.77 5.91
C ILE A 54 -4.26 -4.57 4.49
N LEU A 55 -4.79 -3.58 3.77
CA LEU A 55 -4.25 -3.17 2.48
C LEU A 55 -3.65 -1.78 2.61
N ILE A 56 -2.48 -1.56 2.03
CA ILE A 56 -1.82 -0.25 1.98
C ILE A 56 -1.63 0.15 0.53
N SER A 57 -2.11 1.34 0.15
CA SER A 57 -1.96 1.91 -1.19
C SER A 57 -1.13 3.19 -1.15
N PRO A 58 0.16 3.14 -1.54
CA PRO A 58 0.97 4.33 -1.69
C PRO A 58 0.54 5.13 -2.94
N MET A 59 0.21 6.41 -2.78
CA MET A 59 -0.22 7.30 -3.85
C MET A 59 0.58 8.62 -3.87
N PRO A 60 1.15 9.04 -5.01
CA PRO A 60 1.69 10.38 -5.13
C PRO A 60 0.54 11.40 -5.17
N PRO A 61 0.81 12.69 -4.87
CA PRO A 61 -0.21 13.72 -4.87
C PRO A 61 -0.63 14.14 -6.28
N GLU A 62 -1.18 13.20 -7.04
CA GLU A 62 -1.56 13.34 -8.44
C GLU A 62 -3.02 12.91 -8.65
N MET A 63 -3.88 13.84 -9.12
CA MET A 63 -5.32 13.58 -9.25
C MET A 63 -5.65 12.40 -10.19
N ALA A 64 -4.77 12.11 -11.16
CA ALA A 64 -4.92 10.95 -12.04
C ALA A 64 -4.88 9.63 -11.26
N VAL A 65 -4.03 9.52 -10.23
CA VAL A 65 -3.89 8.32 -9.41
C VAL A 65 -5.16 8.02 -8.61
N ILE A 66 -5.87 9.05 -8.13
CA ILE A 66 -7.17 8.86 -7.47
C ILE A 66 -8.18 8.25 -8.44
N LYS A 67 -8.26 8.78 -9.66
CA LYS A 67 -9.19 8.26 -10.67
C LYS A 67 -8.88 6.80 -11.01
N GLU A 68 -7.60 6.42 -11.03
CA GLU A 68 -7.18 5.03 -11.24
C GLU A 68 -7.53 4.14 -10.04
N LEU A 69 -7.31 4.62 -8.82
CA LEU A 69 -7.71 3.93 -7.60
C LEU A 69 -9.22 3.67 -7.59
N GLU A 70 -10.02 4.69 -7.85
CA GLU A 70 -11.50 4.61 -7.86
C GLU A 70 -12.00 3.67 -8.94
N ARG A 71 -11.50 3.80 -10.17
CA ARG A 71 -11.93 2.95 -11.30
C ARG A 71 -11.42 1.52 -11.25
N GLY A 72 -10.28 1.30 -10.61
CA GLY A 72 -9.60 0.00 -10.60
C GLY A 72 -9.78 -0.71 -9.28
N THR A 73 -9.03 -0.24 -8.28
CA THR A 73 -8.88 -0.91 -6.99
C THR A 73 -10.19 -0.91 -6.21
N LEU A 74 -10.89 0.23 -6.12
CA LEU A 74 -12.14 0.28 -5.35
C LEU A 74 -13.26 -0.52 -5.99
N SER A 75 -13.35 -0.54 -7.32
CA SER A 75 -14.29 -1.43 -8.03
C SER A 75 -13.99 -2.90 -7.72
N MET A 76 -12.72 -3.30 -7.76
CA MET A 76 -12.30 -4.66 -7.43
C MET A 76 -12.60 -5.01 -5.96
N LEU A 77 -12.31 -4.10 -5.02
CA LEU A 77 -12.65 -4.29 -3.60
C LEU A 77 -14.16 -4.37 -3.38
N SER A 78 -14.95 -3.61 -4.13
CA SER A 78 -16.41 -3.66 -4.13
C SER A 78 -16.92 -5.04 -4.58
N ASP A 79 -16.36 -5.60 -5.65
CA ASP A 79 -16.73 -6.94 -6.14
C ASP A 79 -16.44 -8.02 -5.09
N LEU A 80 -15.33 -7.87 -4.37
CA LEU A 80 -14.96 -8.76 -3.29
C LEU A 80 -15.82 -8.60 -2.03
N GLN A 81 -16.55 -7.49 -1.82
CA GLN A 81 -17.39 -7.31 -0.62
C GLN A 81 -18.45 -8.42 -0.48
N SER A 82 -18.89 -9.03 -1.58
CA SER A 82 -19.80 -10.18 -1.56
C SER A 82 -19.29 -11.35 -0.70
N TYR A 83 -17.97 -11.52 -0.59
CA TYR A 83 -17.36 -12.52 0.27
C TYR A 83 -17.55 -12.24 1.77
N LYS A 84 -17.74 -10.98 2.19
CA LYS A 84 -18.07 -10.66 3.59
C LYS A 84 -19.37 -11.32 4.04
N ASN A 85 -20.37 -11.40 3.17
CA ASN A 85 -21.64 -12.08 3.45
C ASN A 85 -21.47 -13.60 3.65
N MET A 86 -20.34 -14.15 3.22
CA MET A 86 -19.96 -15.56 3.40
C MET A 86 -19.03 -15.77 4.62
N GLY A 87 -18.82 -14.75 5.45
CA GLY A 87 -17.93 -14.80 6.60
C GLY A 87 -16.44 -14.69 6.26
N ILE A 88 -16.09 -14.31 5.03
CA ILE A 88 -14.70 -14.13 4.60
C ILE A 88 -14.29 -12.68 4.84
N ASN A 89 -13.17 -12.48 5.54
CA ASN A 89 -12.60 -11.16 5.73
C ASN A 89 -12.18 -10.55 4.38
N VAL A 90 -12.61 -9.31 4.14
CA VAL A 90 -12.13 -8.47 3.03
C VAL A 90 -11.60 -7.19 3.67
N PRO A 91 -10.27 -6.98 3.66
CA PRO A 91 -9.62 -5.93 4.44
C PRO A 91 -9.96 -4.52 3.95
N SER A 92 -9.88 -3.56 4.87
CA SER A 92 -9.95 -2.13 4.55
C SER A 92 -8.69 -1.66 3.82
N LEU A 93 -8.84 -0.66 2.95
CA LEU A 93 -7.73 -0.03 2.26
C LEU A 93 -7.25 1.23 2.97
N PHE A 94 -5.96 1.31 3.25
CA PHE A 94 -5.33 2.48 3.84
C PHE A 94 -4.45 3.19 2.81
N GLY A 95 -4.78 4.44 2.50
CA GLY A 95 -4.01 5.27 1.58
C GLY A 95 -2.84 5.94 2.28
N VAL A 96 -1.66 5.89 1.67
CA VAL A 96 -0.45 6.60 2.14
C VAL A 96 -0.02 7.58 1.07
N ILE A 97 0.01 8.88 1.40
CA ILE A 97 0.49 9.89 0.47
C ILE A 97 2.02 9.92 0.53
N TYR A 98 2.68 9.75 -0.62
CA TYR A 98 4.14 9.80 -0.71
C TYR A 98 4.62 10.76 -1.80
N LYS A 99 5.92 11.12 -1.78
CA LYS A 99 6.49 12.16 -2.65
C LYS A 99 5.77 13.51 -2.49
N VAL A 100 5.36 13.87 -1.27
CA VAL A 100 4.75 15.18 -1.03
C VAL A 100 5.80 16.28 -1.21
N ASP A 101 5.52 17.21 -2.12
CA ASP A 101 6.29 18.43 -2.30
C ASP A 101 5.51 19.66 -1.81
N ARG A 102 6.04 20.87 -2.03
CA ARG A 102 5.43 22.12 -1.54
C ARG A 102 4.58 22.83 -2.60
N THR A 103 4.14 22.12 -3.63
CA THR A 103 3.33 22.71 -4.71
C THR A 103 1.89 23.00 -4.26
N LYS A 104 1.19 23.86 -5.00
CA LYS A 104 -0.24 24.10 -4.78
C LYS A 104 -1.06 22.84 -5.10
N ASP A 105 -0.67 22.12 -6.14
CA ASP A 105 -1.34 20.90 -6.57
C ASP A 105 -1.30 19.82 -5.48
N ALA A 106 -0.15 19.65 -4.81
CA ALA A 106 -0.04 18.72 -3.69
C ALA A 106 -0.96 19.08 -2.52
N LYS A 107 -1.10 20.38 -2.21
CA LYS A 107 -2.03 20.83 -1.16
C LYS A 107 -3.49 20.57 -1.54
N GLN A 108 -3.88 20.93 -2.76
CA GLN A 108 -5.24 20.69 -3.26
C GLN A 108 -5.59 19.20 -3.28
N PHE A 109 -4.62 18.34 -3.63
CA PHE A 109 -4.77 16.90 -3.58
C PHE A 109 -5.04 16.40 -2.14
N ILE A 110 -4.24 16.85 -1.17
CA ILE A 110 -4.41 16.47 0.24
C ILE A 110 -5.77 16.96 0.77
N GLU A 111 -6.16 18.20 0.46
CA GLU A 111 -7.47 18.76 0.82
C GLU A 111 -8.62 17.96 0.21
N TYR A 112 -8.50 17.55 -1.05
CA TYR A 112 -9.50 16.70 -1.71
C TYR A 112 -9.66 15.36 -1.01
N LEU A 113 -8.56 14.72 -0.60
CA LEU A 113 -8.59 13.42 0.08
C LEU A 113 -9.11 13.51 1.52
N ASN A 114 -8.79 14.60 2.21
CA ASN A 114 -9.26 14.85 3.58
C ASN A 114 -10.73 15.25 3.65
N ASN A 115 -11.37 15.56 2.51
CA ASN A 115 -12.81 15.77 2.49
C ASN A 115 -13.56 14.45 2.68
N PRO A 116 -14.32 14.31 3.79
CA PRO A 116 -15.04 13.08 4.08
C PRO A 116 -16.12 12.87 3.03
N THR A 117 -15.93 11.87 2.18
CA THR A 117 -16.96 11.37 1.26
C THR A 117 -17.37 9.99 1.77
N LYS A 118 -18.68 9.81 1.98
CA LYS A 118 -19.27 8.71 2.76
C LYS A 118 -19.05 7.29 2.18
N ASP A 119 -18.58 7.18 0.94
CA ASP A 119 -18.61 5.94 0.15
C ASP A 119 -17.23 5.37 -0.22
N LYS A 120 -16.17 5.81 0.45
CA LYS A 120 -14.82 5.33 0.15
C LYS A 120 -14.51 4.06 0.94
N PHE A 121 -14.26 2.95 0.24
CA PHE A 121 -13.69 1.71 0.80
C PHE A 121 -12.23 1.88 1.29
N TYR A 122 -11.79 3.12 1.51
CA TYR A 122 -10.45 3.44 1.95
C TYR A 122 -10.45 4.55 2.99
N THR A 123 -9.45 4.48 3.86
CA THR A 123 -9.14 5.49 4.87
C THR A 123 -7.76 6.07 4.56
N MET A 124 -7.61 7.39 4.61
CA MET A 124 -6.28 7.99 4.46
C MET A 124 -5.56 7.97 5.79
N LEU A 125 -4.30 7.53 5.78
CA LEU A 125 -3.40 7.71 6.91
C LEU A 125 -2.97 9.18 6.98
N ASN A 126 -2.76 9.67 8.20
CA ASN A 126 -2.36 11.05 8.46
C ASN A 126 -0.92 11.28 8.00
N MET A 127 -0.05 10.28 8.16
CA MET A 127 1.36 10.41 7.83
C MET A 127 1.58 10.56 6.32
N GLN A 128 2.35 11.58 5.96
CA GLN A 128 2.73 11.89 4.59
C GLN A 128 4.23 11.74 4.40
N ILE A 129 4.65 10.99 3.38
CA ILE A 129 6.07 10.81 3.08
C ILE A 129 6.56 11.95 2.17
N PRO A 130 7.50 12.81 2.61
CA PRO A 130 7.98 13.92 1.81
C PRO A 130 8.80 13.44 0.61
N GLN A 131 8.81 14.22 -0.46
CA GLN A 131 9.72 14.00 -1.57
C GLN A 131 11.16 14.30 -1.13
N ALA A 132 12.01 13.26 -1.14
CA ALA A 132 13.42 13.41 -0.80
C ALA A 132 14.32 12.53 -1.68
N VAL A 133 15.45 13.09 -2.09
CA VAL A 133 16.49 12.37 -2.87
C VAL A 133 17.14 11.26 -2.04
N THR A 134 17.12 11.39 -0.71
CA THR A 134 17.65 10.42 0.26
C THR A 134 17.02 9.04 0.15
N PHE A 135 15.74 8.93 -0.23
CA PHE A 135 15.13 7.62 -0.50
C PHE A 135 15.84 6.90 -1.65
N LYS A 136 16.10 7.60 -2.76
CA LYS A 136 16.81 7.03 -3.91
C LYS A 136 18.26 6.70 -3.57
N GLU A 137 18.95 7.58 -2.86
CA GLU A 137 20.34 7.34 -2.42
C GLU A 137 20.45 6.13 -1.49
N ALA A 138 19.50 5.95 -0.57
CA ALA A 138 19.43 4.78 0.31
C ALA A 138 19.15 3.50 -0.47
N THR A 139 18.19 3.53 -1.42
CA THR A 139 17.90 2.40 -2.32
C THR A 139 19.12 1.99 -3.15
N SER A 140 19.89 2.94 -3.70
CA SER A 140 21.12 2.66 -4.44
C SER A 140 22.19 1.97 -3.58
N GLN A 141 22.13 2.14 -2.26
CA GLN A 141 23.01 1.48 -1.29
C GLN A 141 22.37 0.23 -0.67
N GLN A 142 21.18 -0.18 -1.13
CA GLN A 142 20.43 -1.33 -0.62
C GLN A 142 20.19 -1.27 0.90
N ILE A 143 20.06 -0.06 1.46
CA ILE A 143 19.73 0.15 2.86
C ILE A 143 18.42 0.92 2.99
N PRO A 144 17.62 0.67 4.04
CA PRO A 144 16.45 1.49 4.31
C PRO A 144 16.89 2.92 4.67
N VAL A 145 16.05 3.91 4.37
CA VAL A 145 16.33 5.33 4.67
C VAL A 145 16.58 5.56 6.17
N THR A 146 15.99 4.73 7.03
CA THR A 146 16.17 4.74 8.49
C THR A 146 17.61 4.43 8.93
N LYS A 147 18.41 3.79 8.07
CA LYS A 147 19.83 3.49 8.31
C LYS A 147 20.77 4.39 7.49
N PHE A 148 20.24 5.37 6.76
CA PHE A 148 21.03 6.20 5.85
C PHE A 148 21.73 7.34 6.59
N MET A 149 23.04 7.21 6.83
CA MET A 149 23.86 8.20 7.56
C MET A 149 24.83 9.02 6.69
N ASN A 150 24.78 8.88 5.37
CA ASN A 150 25.81 9.43 4.48
C ASN A 150 25.60 10.90 4.10
N GLY A 151 26.70 11.68 4.09
CA GLY A 151 26.79 13.01 3.50
C GLY A 151 27.01 14.16 4.48
N THR A 152 26.85 15.39 3.98
CA THR A 152 27.00 16.63 4.77
C THR A 152 25.93 16.74 5.85
N LYS A 153 26.12 17.60 6.87
CA LYS A 153 25.12 17.86 7.93
C LYS A 153 23.71 18.12 7.37
N LYS A 154 23.62 18.84 6.23
CA LYS A 154 22.34 19.11 5.55
C LYS A 154 21.72 17.84 4.93
N LYS A 155 22.53 16.94 4.37
CA LYS A 155 22.06 15.64 3.87
C LYS A 155 21.60 14.73 5.02
N GLN A 156 22.36 14.70 6.11
CA GLN A 156 22.00 13.95 7.32
C GLN A 156 20.66 14.41 7.92
N SER A 157 20.44 15.72 8.03
CA SER A 157 19.16 16.27 8.50
C SER A 157 17.97 15.87 7.58
N LYS A 158 18.15 15.88 6.25
CA LYS A 158 17.10 15.42 5.32
C LYS A 158 16.84 13.91 5.43
N ALA A 159 17.89 13.11 5.60
CA ALA A 159 17.77 11.68 5.81
C ALA A 159 17.03 11.38 7.12
N GLN A 160 17.35 12.12 8.19
CA GLN A 160 16.66 12.04 9.47
C GLN A 160 15.17 12.36 9.35
N ASN A 161 14.80 13.44 8.66
CA ASN A 161 13.38 13.76 8.44
C ASN A 161 12.65 12.65 7.64
N SER A 162 13.33 12.04 6.67
CA SER A 162 12.77 10.92 5.89
C SER A 162 12.60 9.67 6.76
N ALA A 163 13.56 9.39 7.64
CA ALA A 163 13.51 8.28 8.59
C ALA A 163 12.41 8.44 9.65
N ILE A 164 12.23 9.67 10.17
CA ILE A 164 11.14 10.01 11.09
C ILE A 164 9.79 9.78 10.42
N ALA A 165 9.60 10.27 9.20
CA ALA A 165 8.35 10.08 8.45
C ALA A 165 7.99 8.59 8.26
N ILE A 166 8.98 7.73 7.97
CA ILE A 166 8.75 6.28 7.89
C ILE A 166 8.44 5.67 9.25
N SER A 167 9.11 6.13 10.32
CA SER A 167 8.89 5.61 11.67
C SER A 167 7.49 5.98 12.18
N GLU A 168 7.04 7.22 11.95
CA GLU A 168 5.69 7.68 12.28
C GLU A 168 4.62 6.91 11.48
N LEU A 169 4.87 6.62 10.19
CA LEU A 169 3.97 5.79 9.40
C LEU A 169 3.86 4.37 9.96
N ILE A 170 4.98 3.76 10.38
CA ILE A 170 4.96 2.42 10.98
C ILE A 170 4.14 2.42 12.29
N LEU A 171 4.31 3.45 13.12
CA LEU A 171 3.53 3.59 14.35
C LEU A 171 2.04 3.76 14.04
N GLU A 172 1.69 4.57 13.03
CA GLU A 172 0.31 4.76 12.61
C GLU A 172 -0.33 3.46 12.11
N ILE A 173 0.38 2.69 11.28
CA ILE A 173 -0.07 1.38 10.80
C ILE A 173 -0.26 0.40 11.98
N GLY A 174 0.63 0.43 12.98
CA GLY A 174 0.54 -0.42 14.16
C GLY A 174 -0.61 -0.09 15.11
N MET A 175 -1.32 1.02 14.90
CA MET A 175 -2.51 1.42 15.67
C MET A 175 -3.83 1.10 14.96
N LEU A 176 -3.79 0.54 13.74
CA LEU A 176 -4.96 0.09 12.98
C LEU A 176 -5.53 -1.21 13.54
#